data_AF-A0A960BHE5-F1
#
_entry.id   AF-A0A960BHE5-F1
#
_cell.length_a   1.000
_cell.length_b   1.000
_cell.length_c   1.000
_cell.angle_alpha   90.00
_cell.angle_beta   90.00
_cell.angle_gamma   90.00
#
_symmetry.space_group_name_H-M   'P 1'
#
loop_
_entity.id
_entity.type
_entity.pdbx_description
1 polymer ?
#
loop_
_entity_poly.entity_id
_entity_poly.type
_entity_poly.pdbx_seq_one_letter_code
_entity_poly.pdbx_strand_id
1 'polypeptide(L)'
;MTGILAGVQLVLFLVAVVTLIGAVVWRQFQRHRTAVWFRARLHDADPDIRQQAILGWIRYGLHRSAADLLALSERERDPEVLDTLADAVRARAWEPPSRPQITSLRRWGAAWHSGSLQEGGTPTTEDG
;
A
#
# COMPACT_ATOMS: atom_id res chain seq x y z
N MET A 1 29.53 -34.05 -36.01
CA MET A 1 28.45 -33.04 -36.23
C MET A 1 27.47 -32.93 -35.06
N THR A 2 27.23 -33.98 -34.28
CA THR A 2 26.32 -33.97 -33.11
C THR A 2 26.73 -33.05 -31.95
N GLY A 3 28.05 -32.89 -31.69
CA GLY A 3 28.54 -32.05 -30.59
C GLY A 3 28.29 -30.54 -30.75
N ILE A 4 28.26 -30.03 -31.98
CA ILE A 4 28.02 -28.60 -32.25
C ILE A 4 26.54 -28.25 -31.98
N LEU A 5 25.62 -29.14 -32.37
CA LEU A 5 24.18 -28.96 -32.13
C LEU A 5 23.87 -28.95 -30.63
N ALA A 6 24.48 -29.86 -29.86
CA ALA A 6 24.34 -29.92 -28.41
C ALA A 6 24.90 -28.66 -27.71
N GLY A 7 26.03 -28.15 -28.20
CA GLY A 7 26.61 -26.90 -27.70
C GLY A 7 25.71 -25.68 -27.94
N VAL A 8 25.13 -25.57 -29.14
CA VAL A 8 24.19 -24.48 -29.47
C VAL A 8 22.92 -24.57 -28.63
N GLN A 9 22.35 -25.76 -28.44
CA GLN A 9 21.17 -25.96 -27.59
C GLN A 9 21.43 -25.58 -26.13
N LEU A 10 22.58 -25.94 -25.58
CA LEU A 10 22.97 -25.56 -24.22
C LEU A 10 23.03 -24.03 -24.05
N VAL A 11 23.67 -23.34 -25.01
CA VAL A 11 23.79 -21.87 -24.97
C VAL A 11 22.42 -21.21 -25.05
N LEU A 12 21.54 -21.65 -25.95
CA LEU A 12 20.19 -21.10 -26.06
C LEU A 12 19.38 -21.33 -24.78
N PHE A 13 19.52 -22.50 -24.15
CA PHE A 13 18.84 -22.80 -22.89
C PHE A 13 19.33 -21.89 -21.76
N LEU A 14 20.64 -21.66 -21.66
CA LEU A 14 21.21 -20.75 -20.67
C LEU A 14 20.74 -19.31 -20.88
N VAL A 15 20.70 -18.83 -22.13
CA VAL A 15 20.17 -17.49 -22.44
C VAL A 15 18.69 -17.38 -22.07
N ALA A 16 17.88 -18.40 -22.38
CA ALA A 16 16.47 -18.44 -22.00
C ALA A 16 16.27 -18.41 -20.49
N VAL A 17 17.07 -19.17 -19.73
CA VAL A 17 17.01 -19.18 -18.26
C VAL A 17 17.43 -17.83 -17.68
N VAL A 18 18.52 -17.24 -18.15
CA VAL A 18 19.01 -15.94 -17.67
C VAL A 18 17.99 -14.83 -17.96
N THR A 19 17.41 -14.81 -19.15
CA THR A 19 16.37 -13.83 -19.51
C THR A 19 15.10 -14.02 -18.68
N LEU A 20 14.68 -15.26 -18.44
CA LEU A 20 13.54 -15.57 -17.57
C LEU A 20 13.78 -15.11 -16.13
N ILE A 21 14.94 -15.43 -15.56
CA ILE A 21 15.33 -15.00 -14.20
C ILE A 21 15.35 -13.47 -14.15
N GLY A 22 15.97 -12.81 -15.14
CA GLY A 22 16.01 -11.35 -15.23
C GLY A 22 14.60 -10.73 -15.25
N ALA A 23 13.67 -11.30 -16.03
CA ALA A 23 12.29 -10.83 -16.10
C ALA A 23 11.53 -11.01 -14.78
N VAL A 24 11.73 -12.15 -14.10
CA VAL A 24 11.11 -12.42 -12.79
C VAL A 24 11.66 -11.47 -11.72
N VAL A 25 12.98 -11.32 -11.65
CA VAL A 25 13.64 -10.40 -10.72
C VAL A 25 13.21 -8.96 -10.98
N TRP A 26 13.16 -8.52 -12.24
CA TRP A 26 12.67 -7.19 -12.60
C TRP A 26 11.21 -6.99 -12.15
N ARG A 27 10.35 -7.97 -12.38
CA ARG A 27 8.93 -7.91 -11.99
C ARG A 27 8.76 -7.85 -10.47
N GLN A 28 9.58 -8.56 -9.71
CA GLN A 28 9.62 -8.48 -8.25
C GLN A 28 10.14 -7.09 -7.81
N PHE A 29 11.25 -6.65 -8.38
CA PHE A 29 11.92 -5.42 -7.99
C PHE A 29 11.12 -4.16 -8.30
N GLN A 30 10.44 -4.12 -9.44
CA GLN A 30 9.54 -3.02 -9.81
C GLN A 30 8.37 -2.89 -8.82
N ARG A 31 7.90 -4.01 -8.25
CA ARG A 31 6.89 -3.99 -7.18
C ARG A 31 7.46 -3.39 -5.89
N HIS A 32 8.71 -3.68 -5.55
CA HIS A 32 9.35 -3.19 -4.33
C HIS A 32 9.72 -1.70 -4.40
N ARG A 33 10.29 -1.22 -5.51
CA ARG A 33 10.74 0.18 -5.62
C ARG A 33 9.62 1.19 -5.41
N THR A 34 8.46 0.94 -6.00
CA THR A 34 7.29 1.80 -5.85
C THR A 34 6.84 1.86 -4.39
N ALA A 35 6.83 0.71 -3.70
CA ALA A 35 6.44 0.65 -2.28
C ALA A 35 7.38 1.42 -1.36
N VAL A 36 8.70 1.31 -1.60
CA VAL A 36 9.69 2.04 -0.80
C VAL A 36 9.48 3.55 -0.91
N TRP A 37 9.24 4.05 -2.12
CA TRP A 37 9.02 5.48 -2.36
C TRP A 37 7.78 6.02 -1.65
N PHE A 38 6.66 5.28 -1.69
CA PHE A 38 5.43 5.70 -1.01
C PHE A 38 5.57 5.62 0.50
N ARG A 39 6.17 4.54 1.03
CA ARG A 39 6.44 4.43 2.47
C ARG A 39 7.27 5.59 2.97
N ALA A 40 8.33 5.97 2.27
CA ALA A 40 9.15 7.12 2.63
C ALA A 40 8.31 8.40 2.75
N ARG A 41 7.43 8.68 1.77
CA ARG A 41 6.54 9.86 1.85
C ARG A 41 5.44 9.76 2.91
N LEU A 42 4.97 8.56 3.26
CA LEU A 42 4.04 8.37 4.38
C LEU A 42 4.68 8.64 5.75
N HIS A 43 6.00 8.83 5.79
CA HIS A 43 6.77 9.22 6.98
C HIS A 43 7.35 10.63 6.87
N ASP A 44 6.95 11.40 5.85
CA ASP A 44 7.41 12.79 5.69
C ASP A 44 6.89 13.67 6.82
N ALA A 45 7.63 14.71 7.19
CA ALA A 45 7.22 15.66 8.22
C ALA A 45 6.06 16.54 7.75
N ASP A 46 5.99 16.81 6.45
CA ASP A 46 4.94 17.65 5.85
C ASP A 46 3.62 16.86 5.68
N PRO A 47 2.51 17.30 6.31
CA PRO A 47 1.21 16.63 6.17
C PRO A 47 0.70 16.60 4.73
N ASP A 48 0.97 17.62 3.92
CA ASP A 48 0.52 17.67 2.53
C ASP A 48 1.19 16.58 1.69
N ILE A 49 2.48 16.32 1.96
CA ILE A 49 3.22 15.23 1.30
C ILE A 49 2.64 13.88 1.70
N ARG A 50 2.26 13.70 2.97
CA ARG A 50 1.61 12.46 3.45
C ARG A 50 0.24 12.26 2.80
N GLN A 51 -0.58 13.30 2.72
CA GLN A 51 -1.87 13.27 2.02
C GLN A 51 -1.71 12.88 0.55
N GLN A 52 -0.79 13.52 -0.18
CA GLN A 52 -0.50 13.18 -1.57
C GLN A 52 0.00 11.74 -1.73
N ALA A 53 0.79 11.25 -0.78
CA ALA A 53 1.27 9.87 -0.77
C ALA A 53 0.15 8.87 -0.53
N ILE A 54 -0.81 9.14 0.36
CA ILE A 54 -2.03 8.32 0.52
C ILE A 54 -2.78 8.22 -0.80
N LEU A 55 -3.10 9.37 -1.40
CA LEU A 55 -3.86 9.45 -2.65
C LEU A 55 -3.11 8.78 -3.81
N GLY A 56 -1.79 8.86 -3.83
CA GLY A 56 -0.97 8.16 -4.82
C GLY A 56 -0.89 6.66 -4.57
N TRP A 57 -0.75 6.23 -3.32
CA TRP A 57 -0.56 4.82 -2.99
C TRP A 57 -1.83 4.02 -3.24
N ILE A 58 -2.98 4.60 -2.89
CA ILE A 58 -4.28 3.96 -3.06
C ILE A 58 -4.71 3.80 -4.53
N ARG A 59 -4.13 4.57 -5.46
CA ARG A 59 -4.37 4.39 -6.91
C ARG A 59 -3.86 3.04 -7.42
N TYR A 60 -2.91 2.41 -6.73
CA TYR A 60 -2.44 1.05 -7.03
C TYR A 60 -3.33 -0.07 -6.47
N GLY A 61 -4.40 0.30 -5.77
CA GLY A 61 -5.40 -0.60 -5.18
C GLY A 61 -5.12 -0.95 -3.72
N LEU A 62 -6.18 -1.18 -2.95
CA LEU A 62 -6.12 -1.52 -1.52
C LEU A 62 -5.38 -2.84 -1.27
N HIS A 63 -5.41 -3.76 -2.24
CA HIS A 63 -4.64 -4.99 -2.14
C HIS A 63 -3.14 -4.76 -1.89
N ARG A 64 -2.56 -3.69 -2.45
CA ARG A 64 -1.14 -3.37 -2.28
C ARG A 64 -0.88 -2.41 -1.13
N SER A 65 -1.78 -1.47 -0.89
CA SER A 65 -1.55 -0.38 0.05
C SER A 65 -2.11 -0.62 1.46
N ALA A 66 -3.09 -1.51 1.63
CA ALA A 66 -3.88 -1.59 2.87
C ALA A 66 -3.04 -1.84 4.14
N ALA A 67 -1.98 -2.63 4.07
CA ALA A 67 -1.12 -2.88 5.23
C ALA A 67 -0.37 -1.61 5.66
N ASP A 68 0.25 -0.90 4.71
CA ASP A 68 1.02 0.32 4.99
C ASP A 68 0.10 1.46 5.47
N LEU A 69 -1.12 1.55 4.89
CA LEU A 69 -2.12 2.56 5.24
C LEU A 69 -2.82 2.26 6.58
N LEU A 70 -3.06 0.99 6.91
CA LEU A 70 -3.54 0.61 8.24
C LEU A 70 -2.51 0.96 9.31
N ALA A 71 -1.24 0.64 9.08
CA ALA A 71 -0.17 1.06 9.98
C ALA A 71 -0.05 2.59 10.07
N LEU A 72 -0.43 3.34 9.03
CA LEU A 72 -0.47 4.81 9.07
C LEU A 72 -1.60 5.28 10.00
N SER A 73 -2.79 4.70 9.89
CA SER A 73 -3.93 5.05 10.72
C SER A 73 -3.71 4.86 12.23
N GLU A 74 -2.80 3.95 12.61
CA GLU A 74 -2.46 3.70 14.01
C GLU A 74 -1.46 4.71 14.59
N ARG A 75 -0.63 5.35 13.75
CA ARG A 75 0.46 6.23 14.19
C ARG A 75 0.21 7.71 13.89
N GLU A 76 -0.51 8.01 12.83
CA GLU A 76 -0.80 9.37 12.38
C GLU A 76 -1.67 10.10 13.41
N ARG A 77 -1.39 11.39 13.59
CA ARG A 77 -2.05 12.25 14.59
C ARG A 77 -2.66 13.48 13.98
N ASP A 78 -2.26 13.82 12.75
CA ASP A 78 -2.85 14.90 12.00
C ASP A 78 -4.26 14.51 11.52
N PRO A 79 -5.32 15.21 11.96
CA PRO A 79 -6.69 14.87 11.59
C PRO A 79 -6.97 15.04 10.09
N GLU A 80 -6.34 16.00 9.40
CA GLU A 80 -6.56 16.21 7.97
C GLU A 80 -5.98 15.05 7.14
N VAL A 81 -4.85 14.49 7.60
CA VAL A 81 -4.25 13.30 6.99
C VAL A 81 -5.13 12.08 7.22
N LEU A 82 -5.72 11.93 8.41
CA LEU A 82 -6.64 10.85 8.73
C LEU A 82 -7.96 10.96 7.97
N ASP A 83 -8.51 12.17 7.80
CA ASP A 83 -9.67 12.44 6.94
C ASP A 83 -9.38 12.04 5.49
N THR A 84 -8.26 12.50 4.95
CA THR A 84 -7.81 12.14 3.59
C THR A 84 -7.71 10.62 3.43
N LEU A 85 -7.18 9.92 4.43
CA LEU A 85 -7.09 8.46 4.42
C LEU A 85 -8.47 7.80 4.43
N ALA A 86 -9.38 8.26 5.30
CA ALA A 86 -10.71 7.70 5.43
C ALA A 86 -11.50 7.89 4.12
N ASP A 87 -11.46 9.08 3.52
CA ASP A 87 -12.10 9.41 2.25
C ASP A 87 -11.57 8.54 1.11
N ALA A 88 -10.24 8.40 1.04
CA ALA A 88 -9.60 7.57 0.03
C ALA A 88 -10.03 6.10 0.15
N VAL A 89 -10.09 5.56 1.37
CA VAL A 89 -10.54 4.18 1.63
C VAL A 89 -12.00 4.00 1.23
N ARG A 90 -12.87 4.97 1.56
CA ARG A 90 -14.28 4.97 1.20
C ARG A 90 -14.48 4.99 -0.31
N ALA A 91 -13.71 5.79 -1.04
CA ALA A 91 -13.72 5.83 -2.50
C ALA A 91 -13.33 4.48 -3.17
N ARG A 92 -12.63 3.61 -2.44
CA ARG A 92 -12.26 2.25 -2.86
C ARG A 92 -13.08 1.15 -2.17
N ALA A 93 -14.25 1.45 -1.61
CA ALA A 93 -15.12 0.47 -0.97
C ALA A 93 -15.57 -0.68 -1.90
N TRP A 94 -15.59 -0.44 -3.21
CA TRP A 94 -15.96 -1.42 -4.23
C TRP A 94 -14.95 -2.57 -4.42
N GLU A 95 -13.69 -2.44 -3.97
CA GLU A 95 -12.69 -3.50 -4.16
C GLU A 95 -13.03 -4.76 -3.34
N PRO A 96 -12.70 -5.99 -3.81
CA PRO A 96 -12.95 -7.21 -3.04
C PRO A 96 -12.13 -7.27 -1.74
N PRO A 97 -12.70 -7.70 -0.60
CA PRO A 97 -11.98 -7.87 0.68
C PRO A 97 -11.14 -9.16 0.69
N SER A 98 -10.18 -9.23 -0.24
CA SER A 98 -9.29 -10.37 -0.46
C SER A 98 -8.31 -10.65 0.68
N ARG A 99 -8.16 -9.71 1.63
CA ARG A 99 -7.17 -9.76 2.72
C ARG A 99 -7.71 -9.14 4.01
N PRO A 100 -7.34 -9.65 5.19
CA PRO A 100 -7.78 -9.11 6.48
C PRO A 100 -7.48 -7.61 6.65
N GLN A 101 -6.34 -7.14 6.14
CA GLN A 101 -5.92 -5.74 6.26
C GLN A 101 -6.89 -4.79 5.54
N ILE A 102 -7.48 -5.21 4.41
CA ILE A 102 -8.46 -4.40 3.67
C ILE A 102 -9.72 -4.23 4.52
N THR A 103 -10.20 -5.32 5.12
CA THR A 103 -11.39 -5.28 5.98
C THR A 103 -11.15 -4.46 7.24
N SER A 104 -9.99 -4.59 7.88
CA SER A 104 -9.63 -3.78 9.05
C SER A 104 -9.53 -2.29 8.70
N LEU A 105 -8.86 -1.95 7.60
CA LEU A 105 -8.75 -0.56 7.15
C LEU A 105 -10.12 0.06 6.81
N ARG A 106 -11.03 -0.71 6.21
CA ARG A 106 -12.40 -0.26 5.95
C ARG A 106 -13.21 -0.05 7.21
N ARG A 107 -13.11 -0.96 8.18
CA ARG A 107 -13.76 -0.80 9.49
C ARG A 107 -13.24 0.43 10.22
N TRP A 108 -11.93 0.65 10.19
CA TRP A 108 -11.31 1.86 10.70
C TRP A 108 -11.87 3.11 10.01
N GLY A 109 -11.88 3.14 8.67
CA GLY A 109 -12.36 4.30 7.92
C GLY A 109 -13.85 4.59 8.14
N ALA A 110 -14.67 3.56 8.34
CA ALA A 110 -16.07 3.72 8.70
C ALA A 110 -16.25 4.28 10.12
N ALA A 111 -15.45 3.81 11.09
CA ALA A 111 -15.46 4.29 12.47
C ALA A 111 -14.96 5.73 12.61
N TRP A 112 -14.00 6.14 11.76
CA TRP A 112 -13.52 7.51 11.67
C TRP A 112 -14.64 8.45 11.22
N HIS A 113 -15.31 8.14 10.09
CA HIS A 113 -16.43 8.94 9.59
C HIS A 113 -17.63 9.01 10.53
N SER A 114 -17.82 8.00 11.39
CA SER A 114 -18.91 8.02 12.37
C SER A 114 -18.57 8.83 13.62
N GLY A 115 -17.41 9.49 13.70
CA GLY A 115 -16.96 10.28 14.85
C GLY A 115 -16.46 9.45 16.04
N SER A 116 -16.67 8.14 16.04
CA SER A 116 -16.36 7.25 17.17
C SER A 116 -14.87 7.19 17.55
N LEU A 117 -13.97 7.53 16.63
CA LEU A 117 -12.54 7.61 16.88
C LEU A 117 -12.05 9.04 17.22
N GLN A 118 -12.89 10.05 17.02
CA GLN A 118 -12.57 11.46 17.25
C GLN A 118 -12.96 11.91 18.67
N GLU A 119 -13.98 11.27 19.26
CA GLU A 119 -14.56 11.60 20.57
C GLU A 119 -13.73 11.16 21.79
N GLY A 120 -12.62 10.44 21.62
CA GLY A 120 -11.76 9.99 22.73
C GLY A 120 -10.93 11.09 23.42
N GLY A 121 -11.22 12.36 23.14
CA GLY A 121 -10.37 13.51 23.44
C GLY A 121 -10.99 14.61 24.31
N THR A 122 -12.06 14.37 25.06
CA THR A 122 -12.41 15.14 26.29
C THR A 122 -13.64 14.50 26.93
N PRO A 123 -13.59 14.01 28.19
CA PRO A 123 -14.81 13.90 28.97
C PRO A 123 -15.32 15.33 29.19
N THR A 124 -16.37 15.70 28.48
CA THR A 124 -17.16 16.85 28.88
C THR A 124 -17.72 16.51 30.25
N THR A 125 -17.12 17.07 31.30
CA THR A 125 -17.78 17.27 32.58
C THR A 125 -18.95 18.23 32.31
N GLU A 126 -20.04 17.71 31.75
CA GLU A 126 -21.34 18.32 31.91
C GLU A 126 -21.86 17.87 33.27
N ASP A 127 -21.45 18.62 34.30
CA ASP A 127 -22.21 18.75 35.54
C ASP A 127 -23.50 19.52 35.23
N GLY A 128 -24.62 18.94 35.65
CA GLY A 128 -25.96 19.51 35.64
C GLY A 128 -26.96 18.57 36.30
#